data_AF-A0A9D6XJ31-F1
#
_entry.id   AF-A0A9D6XJ31-F1
#
_cell.length_a   1.000
_cell.length_b   1.000
_cell.length_c   1.000
_cell.angle_alpha   90.00
_cell.angle_beta   90.00
_cell.angle_gamma   90.00
#
_symmetry.space_group_name_H-M   'P 1'
#
loop_
_entity.id
_entity.type
_entity.pdbx_description
1 polymer ?
#
loop_
_entity_poly.entity_id
_entity_poly.type
_entity_poly.pdbx_seq_one_letter_code
_entity_poly.pdbx_strand_id
1 'polypeptide(L)'
;MVLSPSALKRFFIGKPIASSEDQHHRLSKRIALPVFASDAISSTAYATEEILIVFLSLAAVGLTAYENLVPISILVIILLIIVVSSYRQTIYAYPNGGGSYIVSRENLGRSPSLVAGASMLVDYILTVAVSVSAG
;
A
#
# COMPACT_ATOMS: atom_id res chain seq x y z
N MET A 1 -24.78 28.44 28.93
CA MET A 1 -23.88 28.75 27.79
C MET A 1 -23.86 27.52 26.89
N VAL A 2 -24.75 27.49 25.89
CA VAL A 2 -25.00 26.30 25.05
C VAL A 2 -23.91 26.23 23.99
N LEU A 3 -22.98 25.28 24.12
CA LEU A 3 -21.98 25.01 23.08
C LEU A 3 -22.71 24.49 21.85
N SER A 4 -22.72 25.29 20.78
CA SER A 4 -23.23 24.88 19.47
C SER A 4 -22.49 23.59 19.03
N PRO A 5 -23.20 22.56 18.53
CA PRO A 5 -22.59 21.29 18.10
C PRO A 5 -21.41 21.49 17.13
N SER A 6 -21.45 22.58 16.36
CA SER A 6 -20.41 22.97 15.42
C SER A 6 -19.09 23.35 16.08
N ALA A 7 -19.10 23.96 17.28
CA ALA A 7 -17.88 24.33 18.00
C ALA A 7 -17.18 23.11 18.61
N LEU A 8 -17.97 22.17 19.15
CA LEU A 8 -17.46 20.90 19.65
C LEU A 8 -16.88 20.06 18.51
N LYS A 9 -17.59 19.99 17.37
CA LYS A 9 -17.12 19.30 16.16
C LYS A 9 -15.80 19.88 15.64
N ARG A 10 -15.65 21.22 15.63
CA ARG A 10 -14.43 21.90 15.17
C ARG A 10 -13.23 21.70 16.09
N PHE A 11 -13.48 21.49 17.38
CA PHE A 11 -12.43 21.21 18.35
C PHE A 11 -11.90 19.77 18.20
N PHE A 12 -12.78 18.79 17.96
CA PHE A 12 -12.39 17.39 17.82
C PHE A 12 -11.91 16.99 16.42
N ILE A 13 -12.53 17.51 15.36
CA ILE A 13 -12.26 17.11 13.96
C ILE A 13 -11.37 18.13 13.21
N GLY A 14 -11.25 19.35 13.74
CA GLY A 14 -10.51 20.44 13.10
C GLY A 14 -11.36 21.31 12.17
N LYS A 15 -10.75 22.34 11.57
CA LYS A 15 -11.44 23.24 10.63
C LYS A 15 -11.62 22.51 9.28
N PRO A 16 -12.80 22.59 8.65
CA PRO A 16 -13.02 22.02 7.32
C PRO A 16 -12.06 22.68 6.34
N ILE A 17 -11.32 21.86 5.59
CA ILE A 17 -10.40 22.30 4.54
C ILE A 17 -11.25 22.51 3.29
N ALA A 18 -11.12 23.68 2.65
CA ALA A 18 -11.81 23.94 1.40
C ALA A 18 -11.20 23.07 0.29
N SER A 19 -12.01 22.44 -0.56
CA SER A 19 -11.55 21.54 -1.63
C SER A 19 -10.54 22.19 -2.60
N SER A 20 -10.45 23.53 -2.62
CA SER A 20 -9.47 24.30 -3.38
C SER A 20 -8.07 24.35 -2.75
N GLU A 21 -7.91 24.03 -1.46
CA GLU A 21 -6.63 24.04 -0.73
C GLU A 21 -6.03 22.63 -0.55
N ASP A 22 -6.77 21.58 -0.93
CA ASP A 22 -6.43 20.18 -0.67
C ASP A 22 -5.24 19.69 -1.52
N GLN A 23 -5.10 20.18 -2.75
CA GLN A 23 -4.02 19.77 -3.68
C GLN A 23 -2.61 20.20 -3.25
N HIS A 24 -2.50 21.19 -2.35
CA HIS A 24 -1.20 21.69 -1.88
C HIS A 24 -0.90 21.30 -0.42
N HIS A 25 -1.85 20.67 0.26
CA HIS A 25 -1.66 20.21 1.63
C HIS A 25 -0.89 18.89 1.68
N ARG A 26 0.44 19.00 1.77
CA ARG A 26 1.29 17.84 2.05
C ARG A 26 0.99 17.33 3.46
N LEU A 27 0.56 16.07 3.57
CA LEU A 27 0.39 15.41 4.86
C LEU A 27 1.70 15.48 5.66
N SER A 28 1.60 15.91 6.92
CA SER A 28 2.74 15.87 7.84
C SER A 28 3.27 14.44 7.94
N LYS A 29 4.59 14.26 7.97
CA LYS A 29 5.24 12.93 7.95
C LYS A 29 4.68 11.96 9.00
N ARG A 30 4.24 12.49 10.15
CA ARG A 30 3.63 11.71 11.25
C ARG A 30 2.28 11.10 10.89
N ILE A 31 1.51 11.74 10.03
CA ILE A 31 0.19 11.28 9.56
C ILE A 31 0.34 10.54 8.23
N ALA A 32 1.24 11.00 7.36
CA ALA A 32 1.53 10.34 6.10
C ALA A 32 2.02 8.90 6.29
N LEU A 33 2.92 8.66 7.24
CA LEU A 33 3.49 7.33 7.47
C LEU A 33 2.44 6.25 7.74
N PRO A 34 1.53 6.37 8.74
CA PRO A 34 0.50 5.36 8.98
C PRO A 34 -0.50 5.24 7.83
N VAL A 35 -0.85 6.34 7.15
CA VAL A 35 -1.77 6.31 6.00
C VAL A 35 -1.17 5.52 4.84
N PHE A 36 0.10 5.76 4.50
CA PHE A 36 0.77 5.02 3.42
C PHE A 36 1.20 3.61 3.83
N ALA A 37 1.43 3.35 5.12
CA ALA A 37 1.75 2.00 5.62
C ALA A 37 0.51 1.10 5.73
N SER A 38 -0.70 1.66 5.75
CA SER A 38 -1.95 0.91 5.91
C SER A 38 -2.12 -0.19 4.87
N ASP A 39 -1.73 0.06 3.61
CA ASP A 39 -1.85 -0.91 2.51
C ASP A 39 -0.96 -2.15 2.72
N ALA A 40 0.30 -1.91 3.13
CA ALA A 40 1.23 -2.99 3.46
C ALA A 40 0.77 -3.79 4.70
N ILE A 41 0.27 -3.11 5.73
CA ILE A 41 -0.25 -3.76 6.95
C ILE A 41 -1.48 -4.61 6.62
N SER A 42 -2.42 -4.07 5.83
CA SER A 42 -3.61 -4.78 5.35
C SER A 42 -3.23 -6.03 4.56
N SER A 43 -2.27 -5.92 3.65
CA SER A 43 -1.79 -7.06 2.86
C SER A 43 -1.20 -8.17 3.74
N THR A 44 -0.45 -7.83 4.80
CA THR A 44 0.08 -8.86 5.72
C THR A 44 -1.00 -9.54 6.56
N ALA A 45 -2.12 -8.85 6.84
CA ALA A 45 -3.21 -9.42 7.62
C ALA A 45 -3.94 -10.53 6.85
N TYR A 46 -4.21 -10.32 5.56
CA TYR A 46 -4.92 -11.32 4.73
C TYR A 46 -3.98 -12.36 4.09
N ALA A 47 -2.77 -11.96 3.68
CA ALA A 47 -1.87 -12.87 2.96
C ALA A 47 -1.38 -14.03 3.83
N THR A 48 -1.24 -13.84 5.13
CA THR A 48 -0.80 -14.91 6.05
C THR A 48 -1.82 -16.04 6.15
N GLU A 49 -3.10 -15.70 6.21
CA GLU A 49 -4.20 -16.66 6.22
C GLU A 49 -4.36 -17.37 4.87
N GLU A 50 -4.32 -16.63 3.76
CA GLU A 50 -4.42 -17.19 2.41
C GLU A 50 -3.29 -18.19 2.09
N ILE A 51 -2.06 -17.89 2.51
CA ILE A 51 -0.93 -18.84 2.37
C ILE A 51 -1.25 -20.15 3.11
N LEU A 52 -1.74 -20.07 4.34
CA LEU A 52 -2.12 -21.26 5.12
C LEU A 52 -3.25 -22.05 4.46
N ILE A 53 -4.28 -21.38 3.96
CA ILE A 53 -5.39 -22.02 3.25
C ILE A 53 -4.88 -22.74 2.01
N VAL A 54 -4.09 -22.10 1.14
CA VAL A 54 -3.56 -22.72 -0.08
C VAL A 54 -2.70 -23.95 0.24
N PHE A 55 -1.80 -23.86 1.21
CA PHE A 55 -0.93 -24.96 1.59
C PHE A 55 -1.68 -26.12 2.26
N LEU A 56 -2.69 -25.83 3.08
CA LEU A 56 -3.45 -26.83 3.83
C LEU A 56 -4.55 -27.48 2.98
N SER A 57 -5.20 -26.73 2.09
CA SER A 57 -6.38 -27.18 1.34
C SER A 57 -6.11 -27.55 -0.12
N LEU A 58 -5.31 -26.78 -0.85
CA LEU A 58 -5.11 -26.96 -2.31
C LEU A 58 -3.91 -27.83 -2.64
N ALA A 59 -2.82 -27.68 -1.90
CA ALA A 59 -1.61 -28.47 -2.14
C ALA A 59 -1.72 -29.91 -1.58
N ALA A 60 -2.75 -30.20 -0.75
CA ALA A 60 -2.95 -31.48 -0.05
C ALA A 60 -1.72 -31.94 0.78
N VAL A 61 -0.83 -31.02 1.13
CA VAL A 61 0.45 -31.31 1.80
C VAL A 61 0.25 -31.53 3.31
N GLY A 62 -0.93 -31.19 3.86
CA GLY A 62 -1.26 -31.43 5.26
C GLY A 62 -0.21 -30.83 6.22
N LEU A 63 0.09 -31.52 7.32
CA LEU A 63 1.07 -31.08 8.32
C LEU A 63 2.52 -30.94 7.79
N THR A 64 2.85 -31.52 6.63
CA THR A 64 4.19 -31.36 6.03
C THR A 64 4.41 -29.99 5.38
N ALA A 65 3.34 -29.19 5.20
CA ALA A 65 3.44 -27.84 4.68
C ALA A 65 4.14 -26.87 5.66
N TYR A 66 4.03 -27.14 6.97
CA TYR A 66 4.61 -26.29 8.01
C TYR A 66 6.14 -26.21 7.93
N GLU A 67 6.80 -27.26 7.43
CA GLU A 67 8.26 -27.27 7.23
C GLU A 67 8.71 -26.25 6.18
N ASN A 68 7.87 -25.97 5.18
CA ASN A 68 8.17 -25.03 4.10
C ASN A 68 7.78 -23.58 4.44
N LEU A 69 6.95 -23.34 5.46
CA LEU A 69 6.53 -21.99 5.84
C LEU A 69 7.71 -21.10 6.27
N VAL A 70 8.65 -21.65 7.04
CA VAL A 70 9.82 -20.90 7.52
C VAL A 70 10.77 -20.52 6.37
N PRO A 71 11.20 -21.45 5.49
CA PRO A 71 11.98 -21.11 4.30
C PRO A 71 11.30 -20.07 3.39
N ILE A 72 9.99 -20.19 3.15
CA ILE A 72 9.23 -19.25 2.31
C ILE A 72 9.20 -17.86 2.97
N SER A 73 8.99 -17.79 4.28
CA SER A 73 8.99 -16.52 5.02
C SER A 73 10.35 -15.81 4.92
N ILE A 74 11.45 -16.56 5.03
CA ILE A 74 12.80 -16.02 4.84
C ILE A 74 12.98 -15.47 3.42
N LEU A 75 12.49 -16.19 2.40
CA LEU A 75 12.55 -15.73 1.01
C LEU A 75 11.76 -14.43 0.80
N VAL A 76 10.57 -14.31 1.41
CA VAL A 76 9.77 -13.08 1.37
C VAL A 76 10.50 -11.92 2.06
N ILE A 77 11.14 -12.15 3.21
CA ILE A 77 11.94 -11.12 3.89
C ILE A 77 13.09 -10.63 2.99
N ILE A 78 13.82 -11.54 2.35
CA ILE A 78 14.88 -11.20 1.41
C ILE A 78 14.32 -10.37 0.24
N LEU A 79 13.19 -10.79 -0.32
CA LEU A 79 12.51 -10.05 -1.39
C LEU A 79 12.13 -8.63 -0.93
N LEU A 80 11.58 -8.47 0.27
CA LEU A 80 11.24 -7.16 0.82
C LEU A 80 12.47 -6.26 1.00
N ILE A 81 13.62 -6.80 1.43
CA ILE A 81 14.87 -6.05 1.52
C ILE A 81 15.28 -5.50 0.15
N ILE A 82 15.19 -6.33 -0.90
CA ILE A 82 15.50 -5.93 -2.27
C ILE A 82 14.54 -4.83 -2.73
N VAL A 83 13.23 -5.01 -2.51
CA VAL A 83 12.19 -4.03 -2.89
C VAL A 83 12.44 -2.70 -2.17
N VAL A 84 12.60 -2.69 -0.84
CA VAL A 84 12.86 -1.46 -0.08
C VAL A 84 14.12 -0.75 -0.56
N SER A 85 15.18 -1.51 -0.85
CA SER A 85 16.43 -0.96 -1.39
C SER A 85 16.23 -0.34 -2.77
N SER A 86 15.44 -0.98 -3.64
CA SER A 86 15.09 -0.47 -4.97
C SER A 86 14.27 0.81 -4.89
N TYR A 87 13.21 0.83 -4.09
CA TYR A 87 12.38 2.03 -3.88
C TYR A 87 13.19 3.19 -3.31
N ARG A 88 14.12 2.91 -2.38
CA ARG A 88 15.01 3.93 -1.83
C ARG A 88 15.88 4.56 -2.92
N GLN A 89 16.45 3.76 -3.83
CA GLN A 89 17.21 4.28 -4.97
C GLN A 89 16.34 5.13 -5.90
N THR A 90 15.14 4.66 -6.23
CA THR A 90 14.20 5.40 -7.07
C THR A 90 13.80 6.74 -6.46
N ILE A 91 13.52 6.79 -5.15
CA ILE A 91 13.16 8.05 -4.46
C ILE A 91 14.30 9.06 -4.51
N TYR A 92 15.56 8.63 -4.37
CA TYR A 92 16.70 9.54 -4.50
C TYR A 92 16.92 10.03 -5.94
N ALA A 93 16.70 9.16 -6.94
CA ALA A 93 16.80 9.53 -8.35
C ALA A 93 15.65 10.46 -8.80
N TYR A 94 14.48 10.35 -8.16
CA TYR A 94 13.25 11.08 -8.50
C TYR A 94 12.73 11.91 -7.32
N PRO A 95 13.44 12.97 -6.89
CA PRO A 95 13.11 13.75 -5.68
C PRO A 95 11.79 14.53 -5.80
N ASN A 96 11.36 14.84 -7.02
CA ASN A 96 10.07 15.49 -7.29
C ASN A 96 8.88 14.51 -7.28
N GLY A 97 9.13 13.21 -7.09
CA GLY A 97 8.13 12.16 -7.22
C GLY A 97 7.87 11.80 -8.69
N GLY A 98 6.91 10.89 -8.90
CA GLY A 98 6.50 10.48 -10.25
C GLY A 98 5.87 9.08 -10.32
N GLY A 99 6.11 8.24 -9.31
CA GLY A 99 5.58 6.88 -9.27
C GLY A 99 6.05 6.02 -10.46
N SER A 100 5.59 4.77 -10.52
CA SER A 100 6.06 3.81 -11.52
C SER A 100 5.78 4.23 -12.96
N TYR A 101 4.72 5.00 -13.22
CA TYR A 101 4.42 5.50 -14.57
C TYR A 101 5.47 6.49 -15.08
N ILE A 102 5.85 7.51 -14.30
CA ILE A 102 6.84 8.52 -14.74
C ILE A 102 8.21 7.87 -14.87
N VAL A 103 8.60 7.04 -13.90
CA VAL A 103 9.87 6.32 -13.95
C VAL A 103 9.94 5.42 -15.19
N SER A 104 8.89 4.65 -15.50
CA SER A 104 8.87 3.83 -16.72
C SER A 104 8.80 4.66 -18.00
N ARG A 105 8.13 5.83 -18.00
CA ARG A 105 8.02 6.69 -19.18
C ARG A 105 9.38 7.25 -19.58
N GLU A 106 10.15 7.71 -18.61
CA GLU A 106 11.46 8.30 -18.85
C GLU A 106 12.54 7.27 -19.21
N ASN A 107 12.47 6.06 -18.64
CA ASN A 107 13.51 5.05 -18.85
C ASN A 107 13.21 4.05 -19.97
N LEU A 108 11.94 3.73 -20.22
CA LEU A 108 11.53 2.65 -21.13
C LEU A 108 10.62 3.14 -22.26
N GLY A 109 10.23 4.41 -22.25
CA GLY A 109 9.42 5.02 -23.29
C GLY A 109 7.92 4.75 -23.15
N ARG A 110 7.19 4.85 -24.26
CA ARG A 110 5.74 5.05 -24.21
C ARG A 110 4.94 3.81 -23.82
N SER A 111 5.14 2.71 -24.54
CA SER A 111 4.32 1.51 -24.35
C SER A 111 4.51 0.87 -22.97
N PRO A 112 5.73 0.68 -22.45
CA PRO A 112 5.95 0.06 -21.13
C PRO A 112 5.34 0.89 -19.99
N SER A 113 5.39 2.22 -20.09
CA SER A 113 4.82 3.05 -19.04
C SER A 113 3.30 3.04 -19.02
N LEU A 114 2.64 2.84 -20.17
CA LEU A 114 1.18 2.64 -20.19
C LEU A 114 0.77 1.34 -19.48
N VAL A 115 1.57 0.28 -19.63
CA VAL A 115 1.36 -0.97 -18.89
C VAL A 115 1.54 -0.73 -17.39
N ALA A 116 2.58 0.01 -16.97
CA ALA A 116 2.77 0.38 -15.58
C ALA A 116 1.59 1.19 -15.02
N GLY A 117 1.07 2.15 -15.79
CA GLY A 117 -0.11 2.93 -15.41
C GLY A 117 -1.40 2.09 -15.31
N ALA A 118 -1.64 1.22 -16.28
CA ALA A 118 -2.79 0.31 -16.26
C ALA A 118 -2.72 -0.66 -15.08
N SER A 119 -1.53 -1.21 -14.79
CA SER A 119 -1.31 -2.08 -13.64
C SER A 119 -1.62 -1.38 -12.32
N MET A 120 -1.22 -0.12 -12.17
CA MET A 120 -1.52 0.68 -10.96
C MET A 120 -3.03 0.91 -10.77
N LEU A 121 -3.78 1.10 -11.85
CA LEU A 121 -5.24 1.24 -11.76
C LEU A 121 -5.91 -0.06 -11.32
N VAL A 122 -5.47 -1.19 -11.87
CA VAL A 122 -5.96 -2.52 -11.47
C VAL A 122 -5.60 -2.80 -10.01
N ASP A 123 -4.36 -2.50 -9.62
CA ASP A 123 -3.86 -2.63 -8.25
C ASP A 123 -4.76 -1.88 -7.26
N TYR A 124 -5.02 -0.59 -7.51
CA TYR A 124 -5.91 0.18 -6.63
C TYR A 124 -7.33 -0.37 -6.54
N ILE A 125 -7.90 -0.84 -7.66
CA ILE A 125 -9.24 -1.45 -7.65
C ILE A 125 -9.21 -2.74 -6.83
N LEU A 126 -8.20 -3.58 -7.02
CA LEU A 126 -8.08 -4.86 -6.34
C LEU A 126 -7.82 -4.67 -4.85
N THR A 127 -6.95 -3.75 -4.46
CA THR A 127 -6.70 -3.41 -3.04
C THR A 127 -7.99 -3.04 -2.33
N VAL A 128 -8.81 -2.17 -2.94
CA VAL A 128 -10.11 -1.81 -2.36
C VAL A 128 -11.05 -3.02 -2.32
N ALA A 129 -11.15 -3.78 -3.41
CA ALA A 129 -12.04 -4.93 -3.49
C ALA A 129 -11.71 -6.02 -2.45
N VAL A 130 -10.43 -6.36 -2.29
CA VAL A 130 -9.95 -7.33 -1.31
C VAL A 130 -10.15 -6.81 0.10
N SER A 131 -9.81 -5.54 0.35
CA SER A 131 -9.97 -4.94 1.69
C SER A 131 -11.43 -4.97 2.15
N VAL A 132 -12.39 -4.74 1.24
CA VAL A 132 -13.84 -4.82 1.55
C VAL A 132 -14.33 -6.27 1.66
N SER A 133 -13.80 -7.18 0.84
CA SER A 133 -14.24 -8.58 0.85
C SER A 133 -13.75 -9.34 2.08
N ALA A 134 -12.60 -8.94 2.63
CA ALA A 134 -11.98 -9.60 3.75
C ALA A 134 -12.47 -9.08 5.13
N GLY A 135 -13.29 -8.02 5.17
CA GLY A 135 -14.04 -7.59 6.36
C GLY A 135 -14.10 -6.09 6.59
#